data_AF-L8WI21-F1
#
_entry.id   AF-L8WI21-F1
#
_cell.length_a   1.000
_cell.length_b   1.000
_cell.length_c   1.000
_cell.angle_alpha   90.00
_cell.angle_beta   90.00
_cell.angle_gamma   90.00
#
_symmetry.space_group_name_H-M   'P 1'
#
loop_
_entity.id
_entity.type
_entity.pdbx_description
1 polymer ?
#
loop_
_entity_poly.entity_id
_entity_poly.type
_entity_poly.pdbx_seq_one_letter_code
_entity_poly.pdbx_strand_id
1 'polypeptide(L)'
;MWEMSEPDHPAAGCFMRLHQVEHFVDQDPSFYSSYDFMPGHMIINDEATSRVTVEFETLTIDTGVYLPYLLSTFLGKGGRIVRNRVGHISQVAQGAFTPFKPGKFQVRSSLASTDNIWLDAIVVCVGLGARTLGGVEDSNVYPVRGQVSIIRAPWIKFGISERTNDSISYIIPRQSGDVIIGGTYGVNDWYPHPRQSTIDDIITRCLDAKRFGRQVYNDRVGCWTTTSP
;
A
#
# COMPACT_ATOMS: atom_id res chain seq x y z
N MET A 1 1.46 -7.76 12.23
CA MET A 1 0.71 -6.49 12.05
C MET A 1 -0.28 -6.27 13.17
N TRP A 2 -1.20 -7.21 13.44
CA TRP A 2 -2.06 -7.14 14.64
C TRP A 2 -1.25 -6.96 15.93
N GLU A 3 -0.29 -7.84 16.22
CA GLU A 3 0.62 -7.65 17.37
C GLU A 3 1.34 -6.29 17.36
N MET A 4 1.76 -5.82 16.17
CA MET A 4 2.45 -4.53 16.05
C MET A 4 1.56 -3.31 16.31
N SER A 5 0.23 -3.49 16.24
CA SER A 5 -0.78 -2.46 16.50
C SER A 5 -1.32 -2.51 17.92
N GLU A 6 -0.80 -3.39 18.79
CA GLU A 6 -1.12 -3.37 20.22
C GLU A 6 -0.59 -2.08 20.86
N PRO A 7 -1.29 -1.48 21.85
CA PRO A 7 -0.96 -0.15 22.39
C PRO A 7 0.44 -0.02 22.99
N ASP A 8 1.02 -1.12 23.47
CA ASP A 8 2.35 -1.20 24.09
C ASP A 8 3.47 -1.48 23.08
N HIS A 9 3.13 -1.81 21.83
CA HIS A 9 4.12 -2.08 20.81
C HIS A 9 4.74 -0.77 20.26
N PRO A 10 6.06 -0.70 20.01
CA PRO A 10 6.72 0.52 19.50
C PRO A 10 6.17 1.05 18.17
N ALA A 11 5.54 0.19 17.37
CA ALA A 11 4.92 0.53 16.09
C ALA A 11 3.43 0.91 16.20
N ALA A 12 2.82 0.92 17.39
CA ALA A 12 1.38 1.10 17.56
C ALA A 12 0.85 2.34 16.83
N GLY A 13 1.58 3.46 16.91
CA GLY A 13 1.24 4.72 16.25
C GLY A 13 1.26 4.69 14.71
N CYS A 14 1.74 3.60 14.09
CA CYS A 14 1.69 3.41 12.64
C CYS A 14 0.34 2.85 12.15
N PHE A 15 -0.51 2.40 13.07
CA PHE A 15 -1.73 1.65 12.76
C PHE A 15 -2.96 2.32 13.37
N MET A 16 -4.09 2.16 12.69
CA MET A 16 -5.42 2.38 13.28
C MET A 16 -6.18 1.07 13.20
N ARG A 17 -6.61 0.54 14.35
CA ARG A 17 -7.62 -0.54 14.40
C ARG A 17 -8.99 0.09 14.19
N LEU A 18 -9.81 -0.54 13.35
CA LEU A 18 -11.12 -0.01 13.00
C LEU A 18 -12.08 -1.08 12.54
N HIS A 19 -13.36 -0.70 12.58
CA HIS A 19 -14.45 -1.41 11.94
C HIS A 19 -14.50 -1.08 10.44
N GLN A 20 -14.50 -2.10 9.61
CA GLN A 20 -14.56 -2.03 8.14
C GLN A 20 -15.91 -2.53 7.66
N VAL A 21 -16.49 -1.79 6.72
CA VAL A 21 -17.70 -2.17 6.00
C VAL A 21 -17.36 -2.27 4.51
N GLU A 22 -17.63 -3.42 3.89
CA GLU A 22 -17.43 -3.63 2.45
C GLU A 22 -18.76 -3.95 1.78
N HIS A 23 -19.12 -3.17 0.77
CA HIS A 23 -20.31 -3.40 -0.02
C HIS A 23 -20.00 -3.99 -1.39
N PHE A 24 -20.70 -5.06 -1.73
CA PHE A 24 -20.60 -5.75 -3.00
C PHE A 24 -21.95 -5.71 -3.71
N VAL A 25 -21.92 -5.36 -5.00
CA VAL A 25 -23.07 -5.51 -5.91
C VAL A 25 -23.16 -6.95 -6.43
N ASP A 26 -22.01 -7.62 -6.57
CA ASP A 26 -21.97 -9.04 -6.93
C ASP A 26 -22.25 -9.90 -5.68
N GLN A 27 -23.13 -10.88 -5.83
CA GLN A 27 -23.53 -11.78 -4.75
C GLN A 27 -22.73 -13.07 -4.73
N ASP A 28 -21.84 -13.32 -5.70
CA ASP A 28 -20.98 -14.51 -5.68
C ASP A 28 -20.08 -14.50 -4.44
N PRO A 29 -20.19 -15.51 -3.54
CA PRO A 29 -19.35 -15.63 -2.35
C PRO A 29 -17.85 -15.59 -2.60
N SER A 30 -17.39 -15.90 -3.81
CA SER A 30 -15.97 -15.80 -4.17
C SER A 30 -15.41 -14.38 -4.02
N PHE A 31 -16.25 -13.35 -4.09
CA PHE A 31 -15.83 -11.95 -3.95
C PHE A 31 -15.65 -11.47 -2.50
N TYR A 32 -16.29 -12.13 -1.54
CA TYR A 32 -16.30 -11.67 -0.14
C TYR A 32 -15.88 -12.72 0.91
N SER A 33 -15.81 -14.00 0.56
CA SER A 33 -15.33 -15.08 1.46
C SER A 33 -13.85 -14.95 1.86
N SER A 34 -13.09 -14.08 1.21
CA SER A 34 -11.70 -13.78 1.57
C SER A 34 -11.54 -13.16 2.96
N TYR A 35 -12.63 -12.74 3.61
CA TYR A 35 -12.60 -12.07 4.92
C TYR A 35 -13.08 -12.94 6.09
N ASP A 36 -13.41 -14.21 5.86
CA ASP A 36 -13.98 -15.10 6.89
C ASP A 36 -13.09 -15.25 8.13
N PHE A 37 -11.79 -15.03 8.00
CA PHE A 37 -10.83 -15.11 9.10
C PHE A 37 -10.69 -13.81 9.90
N MET A 38 -11.29 -12.70 9.45
CA MET A 38 -11.19 -11.41 10.12
C MET A 38 -12.02 -11.41 11.42
N PRO A 39 -11.54 -10.77 12.50
CA PRO A 39 -12.32 -10.68 13.73
C PRO A 39 -13.64 -9.94 13.50
N GLY A 40 -14.72 -10.41 14.10
CA GLY A 40 -16.04 -9.78 13.95
C GLY A 40 -16.65 -9.90 12.56
N HIS A 41 -16.13 -10.80 11.70
CA HIS A 41 -16.65 -11.03 10.37
C HIS A 41 -18.15 -11.38 10.38
N MET A 42 -18.92 -10.63 9.60
CA MET A 42 -20.36 -10.80 9.45
C MET A 42 -20.78 -10.47 8.02
N ILE A 43 -21.72 -11.24 7.49
CA ILE A 43 -22.33 -11.01 6.18
C ILE A 43 -23.79 -10.59 6.38
N ILE A 44 -24.16 -9.48 5.78
CA ILE A 44 -25.50 -8.92 5.76
C ILE A 44 -25.98 -8.89 4.31
N ASN A 45 -27.05 -9.64 4.02
CA ASN A 45 -27.68 -9.65 2.71
C ASN A 45 -28.86 -8.66 2.71
N ASP A 46 -28.82 -7.68 1.82
CA ASP A 46 -29.94 -6.78 1.57
C ASP A 46 -30.68 -7.21 0.31
N GLU A 47 -31.78 -7.95 0.51
CA GLU A 47 -32.62 -8.45 -0.58
C GLU A 47 -33.27 -7.32 -1.39
N ALA A 48 -33.53 -6.16 -0.79
CA ALA A 48 -34.21 -5.05 -1.45
C ALA A 48 -33.27 -4.31 -2.42
N THR A 49 -31.98 -4.23 -2.11
CA THR A 49 -30.98 -3.60 -2.98
C THR A 49 -30.13 -4.61 -3.75
N SER A 50 -30.32 -5.91 -3.51
CA SER A 50 -29.49 -6.99 -4.05
C SER A 50 -28.00 -6.82 -3.72
N ARG A 51 -27.68 -6.18 -2.60
CA ARG A 51 -26.30 -5.92 -2.15
C ARG A 51 -25.92 -6.89 -1.03
N VAL A 52 -24.65 -7.29 -1.04
CA VAL A 52 -24.03 -7.97 0.09
C VAL A 52 -23.14 -6.97 0.82
N THR A 53 -23.30 -6.89 2.14
CA THR A 53 -22.43 -6.09 3.00
C THR A 53 -21.65 -7.03 3.90
N VAL A 54 -20.35 -6.82 3.98
CA VAL A 54 -19.45 -7.57 4.86
C VAL A 54 -18.89 -6.60 5.88
N GLU A 55 -19.01 -6.95 7.15
CA GLU A 55 -18.46 -6.16 8.25
C GLU A 55 -17.39 -6.97 8.97
N PHE A 56 -16.30 -6.32 9.38
CA PHE A 56 -15.24 -6.94 10.17
C PHE A 56 -14.33 -5.91 10.82
N GLU A 57 -13.55 -6.33 11.80
CA GLU A 57 -12.48 -5.53 12.39
C GLU A 57 -11.17 -5.73 11.62
N THR A 58 -10.49 -4.64 11.32
CA THR A 58 -9.20 -4.65 10.61
C THR A 58 -8.27 -3.57 11.12
N LEU A 59 -7.14 -3.41 10.42
CA LEU A 59 -6.18 -2.35 10.64
C LEU A 59 -5.91 -1.60 9.33
N THR A 60 -5.73 -0.28 9.45
CA THR A 60 -5.16 0.54 8.39
C THR A 60 -3.77 1.01 8.79
N ILE A 61 -2.95 1.31 7.78
CA ILE A 61 -1.54 1.66 7.96
C ILE A 61 -1.35 3.12 7.55
N ASP A 62 -0.74 3.91 8.42
CA ASP A 62 -0.21 5.20 8.05
C ASP A 62 1.18 5.04 7.43
N THR A 63 1.24 5.03 6.10
CA THR A 63 2.50 4.83 5.37
C THR A 63 3.51 5.96 5.60
N GLY A 64 3.04 7.17 5.93
CA GLY A 64 3.90 8.32 6.24
C GLY A 64 4.73 8.14 7.51
N VAL A 65 4.27 7.28 8.43
CA VAL A 65 4.97 6.96 9.68
C VAL A 65 5.55 5.55 9.66
N TYR A 66 4.86 4.60 9.05
CA TYR A 66 5.26 3.19 9.03
C TYR A 66 6.54 2.94 8.22
N LEU A 67 6.71 3.59 7.06
CA LEU A 67 7.92 3.42 6.26
C LEU A 67 9.17 3.99 6.97
N PRO A 68 9.13 5.21 7.57
CA PRO A 68 10.19 5.67 8.45
C PRO A 68 10.47 4.75 9.64
N TYR A 69 9.43 4.18 10.27
CA TYR A 69 9.60 3.20 11.36
C TYR A 69 10.37 1.95 10.90
N LEU A 70 10.01 1.38 9.74
CA LEU A 70 10.72 0.24 9.16
C LEU A 70 12.17 0.60 8.82
N LEU A 71 12.39 1.80 8.26
CA LEU A 71 13.72 2.29 7.94
C LEU A 71 14.60 2.42 9.20
N SER A 72 14.06 3.03 10.25
CA SER A 72 14.74 3.18 11.54
C SER A 72 15.04 1.82 12.17
N THR A 73 14.11 0.87 12.07
CA THR A 73 14.28 -0.49 12.57
C THR A 73 15.40 -1.22 11.81
N PHE A 74 15.42 -1.10 10.48
CA PHE A 74 16.46 -1.69 9.63
C PHE A 74 17.85 -1.11 9.97
N LEU A 75 17.96 0.22 10.06
CA LEU A 75 19.21 0.89 10.42
C LEU A 75 19.68 0.54 11.83
N GLY A 76 18.76 0.52 12.81
CA GLY A 76 19.06 0.16 14.20
C GLY A 76 19.56 -1.28 14.38
N LYS A 77 19.21 -2.18 13.45
CA LYS A 77 19.72 -3.55 13.39
C LYS A 77 21.03 -3.70 12.59
N GLY A 78 21.67 -2.59 12.21
CA GLY A 78 22.93 -2.57 11.46
C GLY A 78 22.76 -2.61 9.93
N GLY A 79 21.52 -2.50 9.43
CA GLY A 79 21.24 -2.35 8.02
C GLY A 79 21.90 -1.10 7.44
N ARG A 80 22.28 -1.14 6.17
CA ARG A 80 22.94 -0.04 5.45
C ARG A 80 22.12 0.36 4.24
N ILE A 81 22.06 1.66 3.98
CA ILE A 81 21.36 2.21 2.81
C ILE A 81 22.41 2.79 1.87
N VAL A 82 22.33 2.38 0.61
CA VAL A 82 23.07 3.03 -0.48
C VAL A 82 22.05 3.54 -1.48
N ARG A 83 22.01 4.86 -1.66
CA ARG A 83 21.14 5.48 -2.66
C ARG A 83 21.86 5.48 -4.01
N ASN A 84 21.37 4.67 -4.95
CA ASN A 84 21.89 4.63 -6.31
C ASN A 84 20.82 4.15 -7.29
N ARG A 85 21.07 4.30 -8.59
CA ARG A 85 20.23 3.75 -9.65
C ARG A 85 20.89 2.49 -10.21
N VAL A 86 20.23 1.36 -10.04
CA VAL A 86 20.69 0.07 -10.57
C VAL A 86 20.05 -0.14 -11.94
N GLY A 87 20.87 -0.29 -12.97
CA GLY A 87 20.41 -0.62 -14.33
C GLY A 87 20.39 -2.11 -14.61
N HIS A 88 21.22 -2.89 -13.91
CA HIS A 88 21.33 -4.34 -14.07
C HIS A 88 21.75 -5.01 -12.76
N ILE A 89 21.19 -6.18 -12.43
CA ILE A 89 21.47 -6.87 -11.16
C ILE A 89 22.95 -7.25 -10.97
N SER A 90 23.68 -7.47 -12.06
CA SER A 90 25.12 -7.73 -12.04
C SER A 90 25.94 -6.60 -11.42
N GLN A 91 25.49 -5.35 -11.49
CA GLN A 91 26.16 -4.22 -10.84
C GLN A 91 26.19 -4.40 -9.31
N VAL A 92 25.09 -4.92 -8.74
CA VAL A 92 24.99 -5.25 -7.32
C VAL A 92 25.83 -6.49 -7.01
N ALA A 93 25.73 -7.53 -7.83
CA ALA A 93 26.50 -8.77 -7.65
C ALA A 93 28.02 -8.55 -7.67
N GLN A 94 28.48 -7.61 -8.49
CA GLN A 94 29.89 -7.23 -8.63
C GLN A 94 30.36 -6.22 -7.56
N GLY A 95 29.48 -5.81 -6.64
CA GLY A 95 29.82 -4.90 -5.55
C GLY A 95 29.98 -3.44 -5.97
N ALA A 96 29.40 -3.00 -7.09
CA ALA A 96 29.59 -1.64 -7.60
C ALA A 96 29.17 -0.52 -6.62
N PHE A 97 28.29 -0.84 -5.67
CA PHE A 97 27.69 0.12 -4.75
C PHE A 97 28.04 -0.12 -3.28
N THR A 98 28.83 -1.15 -2.98
CA THR A 98 29.04 -1.61 -1.60
C THR A 98 30.46 -2.11 -1.42
N PRO A 99 31.03 -2.08 -0.21
CA PRO A 99 32.32 -2.72 0.07
C PRO A 99 32.25 -4.26 -0.02
N PHE A 100 31.06 -4.85 -0.21
CA PHE A 100 30.88 -6.28 -0.41
C PHE A 100 31.57 -6.72 -1.71
N LYS A 101 32.44 -7.73 -1.59
CA LYS A 101 33.10 -8.32 -2.75
C LYS A 101 32.24 -9.46 -3.31
N PRO A 102 32.18 -9.65 -4.64
CA PRO A 102 31.46 -10.77 -5.25
C PRO A 102 31.90 -12.12 -4.66
N GLY A 103 30.97 -12.91 -4.16
CA GLY A 103 31.21 -14.25 -3.61
C GLY A 103 31.81 -15.23 -4.64
N LYS A 104 32.95 -15.83 -4.31
CA LYS A 104 33.56 -17.07 -4.88
C LYS A 104 33.71 -17.25 -6.40
N PHE A 105 33.46 -16.25 -7.25
CA PHE A 105 33.83 -16.31 -8.68
C PHE A 105 34.98 -15.34 -9.02
N GLN A 106 36.08 -15.41 -8.26
CA GLN A 106 37.39 -15.00 -8.76
C GLN A 106 38.45 -16.01 -8.32
N VAL A 107 39.28 -16.37 -9.31
CA VAL A 107 40.59 -17.02 -9.17
C VAL A 107 41.34 -16.37 -8.02
N ARG A 108 41.89 -17.20 -7.13
CA ARG A 108 42.68 -16.82 -5.95
C ARG A 108 43.71 -15.73 -6.33
N SER A 109 43.41 -14.47 -6.00
CA SER A 109 44.37 -13.37 -6.03
C SER A 109 44.75 -13.04 -4.59
N SER A 110 46.04 -13.15 -4.30
CA SER A 110 46.65 -13.37 -2.99
C SER A 110 46.94 -12.09 -2.18
N LEU A 111 45.99 -11.17 -2.08
CA LEU A 111 46.17 -9.97 -1.24
C LEU A 111 45.03 -9.87 -0.22
N ALA A 112 45.31 -10.45 0.93
CA ALA A 112 44.46 -10.44 2.11
C ALA A 112 44.41 -9.05 2.75
N SER A 113 43.21 -8.47 2.84
CA SER A 113 42.84 -7.47 3.84
C SER A 113 41.60 -8.00 4.60
N THR A 114 41.56 -7.72 5.90
CA THR A 114 40.96 -8.60 6.91
C THR A 114 39.48 -8.37 7.19
N ASP A 115 38.68 -7.90 6.22
CA ASP A 115 37.21 -7.83 6.36
C ASP A 115 36.54 -8.09 5.00
N ASN A 116 36.75 -9.28 4.43
CA ASN A 116 36.06 -9.69 3.20
C ASN A 116 34.61 -10.06 3.55
N ILE A 117 33.69 -9.10 3.40
CA ILE A 117 32.26 -9.37 3.50
C ILE A 117 31.74 -9.81 2.13
N TRP A 118 31.21 -11.01 2.06
CA TRP A 118 30.69 -11.64 0.85
C TRP A 118 29.18 -11.41 0.73
N LEU A 119 28.70 -11.32 -0.51
CA LEU A 119 27.27 -11.23 -0.80
C LEU A 119 26.69 -12.64 -0.96
N ASP A 120 25.81 -13.05 -0.04
CA ASP A 120 25.19 -14.40 -0.05
C ASP A 120 23.99 -14.50 -0.99
N ALA A 121 23.19 -13.43 -1.06
CA ALA A 121 21.97 -13.38 -1.88
C ALA A 121 21.63 -11.96 -2.32
N ILE A 122 20.93 -11.86 -3.45
CA ILE A 122 20.30 -10.63 -3.92
C ILE A 122 18.80 -10.84 -3.87
N VAL A 123 18.08 -9.97 -3.15
CA VAL A 123 16.63 -9.93 -3.15
C VAL A 123 16.18 -8.72 -3.96
N VAL A 124 15.47 -8.97 -5.06
CA VAL A 124 15.03 -7.92 -6.00
C VAL A 124 13.63 -7.45 -5.61
N CYS A 125 13.50 -6.22 -5.11
CA CYS A 125 12.24 -5.62 -4.66
C CYS A 125 11.93 -4.30 -5.40
N VAL A 126 11.96 -4.30 -6.74
CA VAL A 126 11.90 -3.07 -7.56
C VAL A 126 10.51 -2.71 -8.10
N GLY A 127 9.46 -3.45 -7.75
CA GLY A 127 8.10 -3.19 -8.21
C GLY A 127 8.02 -3.12 -9.75
N LEU A 128 7.40 -2.06 -10.28
CA LEU A 128 7.29 -1.82 -11.73
C LEU A 128 8.65 -1.76 -12.46
N GLY A 129 9.74 -1.47 -11.74
CA GLY A 129 11.09 -1.50 -12.29
C GLY A 129 11.55 -2.88 -12.77
N ALA A 130 10.92 -3.96 -12.32
CA ALA A 130 11.26 -5.32 -12.73
C ALA A 130 11.07 -5.54 -14.24
N ARG A 131 10.17 -4.77 -14.87
CA ARG A 131 9.95 -4.79 -16.31
C ARG A 131 11.20 -4.41 -17.12
N THR A 132 12.04 -3.52 -16.59
CA THR A 132 13.16 -2.91 -17.34
C THR A 132 14.52 -3.08 -16.68
N LEU A 133 14.58 -3.64 -15.47
CA LEU A 133 15.83 -3.95 -14.79
C LEU A 133 16.56 -5.09 -15.50
N GLY A 134 17.78 -4.83 -15.96
CA GLY A 134 18.59 -5.83 -16.66
C GLY A 134 18.93 -7.04 -15.78
N GLY A 135 18.80 -8.24 -16.37
CA GLY A 135 18.91 -9.53 -15.68
C GLY A 135 17.61 -9.97 -14.99
N VAL A 136 16.52 -9.21 -15.16
CA VAL A 136 15.16 -9.56 -14.71
C VAL A 136 14.20 -9.44 -15.88
N GLU A 137 14.06 -8.24 -16.46
CA GLU A 137 13.28 -7.95 -17.68
C GLU A 137 11.91 -8.64 -17.76
N ASP A 138 11.13 -8.62 -16.67
CA ASP A 138 9.85 -9.32 -16.59
C ASP A 138 8.77 -8.62 -17.42
N SER A 139 8.47 -9.18 -18.60
CA SER A 139 7.51 -8.62 -19.55
C SER A 139 6.05 -8.71 -19.08
N ASN A 140 5.76 -9.53 -18.06
CA ASN A 140 4.42 -9.64 -17.46
C ASN A 140 4.13 -8.51 -16.46
N VAL A 141 5.14 -7.72 -16.08
CA VAL A 141 4.95 -6.58 -15.19
C VAL A 141 4.46 -5.37 -15.98
N TYR A 142 3.29 -4.85 -15.64
CA TYR A 142 2.70 -3.65 -16.25
C TYR A 142 1.95 -2.82 -15.19
N PRO A 143 1.75 -1.51 -15.41
CA PRO A 143 1.08 -0.65 -14.43
C PRO A 143 -0.42 -0.91 -14.42
N VAL A 144 -0.96 -0.90 -13.20
CA VAL A 144 -2.39 -0.69 -12.94
C VAL A 144 -2.49 0.58 -12.13
N ARG A 145 -2.92 1.66 -12.79
CA ARG A 145 -2.96 3.00 -12.21
C ARG A 145 -4.15 3.16 -11.26
N GLY A 146 -3.85 3.39 -10.00
CA GLY A 146 -4.80 3.86 -9.00
C GLY A 146 -4.57 5.34 -8.69
N GLN A 147 -5.61 6.16 -8.83
CA GLN A 147 -5.62 7.52 -8.33
C GLN A 147 -6.50 7.59 -7.08
N VAL A 148 -6.02 8.33 -6.09
CA VAL A 148 -6.72 8.59 -4.82
C VAL A 148 -6.62 10.08 -4.50
N SER A 149 -7.48 10.55 -3.61
CA SER A 149 -7.38 11.86 -2.98
C SER A 149 -7.19 11.68 -1.48
N ILE A 150 -6.46 12.59 -0.83
CA ILE A 150 -6.29 12.58 0.62
C ILE A 150 -6.98 13.81 1.20
N ILE A 151 -7.80 13.58 2.22
CA ILE A 151 -8.53 14.63 2.93
C ILE A 151 -8.19 14.57 4.42
N ARG A 152 -8.31 15.70 5.11
CA ARG A 152 -8.17 15.75 6.56
C ARG A 152 -9.54 15.57 7.22
N ALA A 153 -9.78 14.42 7.83
CA ALA A 153 -11.05 14.12 8.50
C ALA A 153 -10.82 13.19 9.72
N PRO A 154 -10.17 13.70 10.79
CA PRO A 154 -9.75 12.89 11.94
C PRO A 154 -10.90 12.23 12.72
N TRP A 155 -12.14 12.67 12.53
CA TRP A 155 -13.33 12.07 13.12
C TRP A 155 -13.80 10.79 12.42
N ILE A 156 -13.31 10.49 11.21
CA ILE A 156 -13.59 9.23 10.53
C ILE A 156 -12.68 8.15 11.13
N LYS A 157 -13.28 7.17 11.80
CA LYS A 157 -12.60 6.07 12.51
C LYS A 157 -13.05 4.67 12.07
N PHE A 158 -13.69 4.61 10.91
CA PHE A 158 -14.18 3.39 10.29
C PHE A 158 -13.81 3.43 8.81
N GLY A 159 -13.70 2.26 8.21
CA GLY A 159 -13.43 2.12 6.79
C GLY A 159 -14.68 1.70 6.04
N ILE A 160 -14.85 2.21 4.83
CA ILE A 160 -15.87 1.75 3.91
C ILE A 160 -15.19 1.42 2.58
N SER A 161 -15.59 0.32 1.95
CA SER A 161 -15.36 0.09 0.53
C SER A 161 -16.66 -0.26 -0.17
N GLU A 162 -16.77 0.12 -1.45
CA GLU A 162 -17.83 -0.32 -2.33
C GLU A 162 -17.21 -0.75 -3.65
N ARG A 163 -17.55 -1.97 -4.07
CA ARG A 163 -17.17 -2.50 -5.36
C ARG A 163 -18.41 -2.70 -6.21
N THR A 164 -18.48 -1.94 -7.30
CA THR A 164 -19.43 -2.16 -8.38
C THR A 164 -18.68 -2.78 -9.58
N ASN A 165 -19.43 -3.17 -10.62
CA ASN A 165 -18.82 -3.68 -11.85
C ASN A 165 -17.91 -2.65 -12.54
N ASP A 166 -18.25 -1.36 -12.41
CA ASP A 166 -17.61 -0.28 -13.16
C ASP A 166 -16.69 0.61 -12.29
N SER A 167 -16.80 0.51 -10.96
CA SER A 167 -16.09 1.43 -10.07
C SER A 167 -15.69 0.78 -8.75
N ILE A 168 -14.59 1.28 -8.19
CA ILE A 168 -14.16 0.98 -6.84
C ILE A 168 -14.14 2.28 -6.04
N SER A 169 -14.81 2.26 -4.89
CA SER A 169 -14.81 3.38 -3.95
C SER A 169 -14.33 2.90 -2.60
N TYR A 170 -13.50 3.67 -1.91
CA TYR A 170 -13.09 3.34 -0.55
C TYR A 170 -12.70 4.58 0.24
N ILE A 171 -12.80 4.43 1.55
CA ILE A 171 -12.51 5.42 2.57
C ILE A 171 -11.67 4.72 3.61
N ILE A 172 -10.40 5.12 3.70
CA ILE A 172 -9.41 4.44 4.53
C ILE A 172 -8.81 5.50 5.46
N PRO A 173 -9.30 5.62 6.70
CA PRO A 173 -8.73 6.54 7.65
C PRO A 173 -7.36 6.04 8.12
N ARG A 174 -6.46 6.97 8.41
CA ARG A 174 -5.13 6.71 8.99
C ARG A 174 -5.06 7.25 10.41
N GLN A 175 -4.13 6.69 11.18
CA GLN A 175 -3.89 7.11 12.57
C GLN A 175 -3.59 8.60 12.71
N SER A 176 -2.90 9.21 11.73
CA SER A 176 -2.65 10.65 11.70
C SER A 176 -3.91 11.52 11.65
N GLY A 177 -5.05 10.97 11.21
CA GLY A 177 -6.29 11.71 10.93
C GLY A 177 -6.48 12.09 9.46
N ASP A 178 -5.53 11.72 8.60
CA ASP A 178 -5.71 11.76 7.15
C ASP A 178 -6.58 10.59 6.71
N VAL A 179 -7.41 10.82 5.69
CA VAL A 179 -8.31 9.82 5.13
C VAL A 179 -8.05 9.73 3.64
N ILE A 180 -7.73 8.53 3.19
CA ILE A 180 -7.62 8.23 1.76
C ILE A 180 -9.04 8.00 1.25
N ILE A 181 -9.44 8.76 0.24
CA ILE A 181 -10.63 8.47 -0.55
C ILE A 181 -10.19 8.05 -1.94
N GLY A 182 -10.75 6.97 -2.44
CA GLY A 182 -10.36 6.40 -3.71
C GLY A 182 -11.45 5.51 -4.27
N GLY A 183 -11.20 4.77 -5.35
CA GLY A 183 -10.02 4.88 -6.19
C GLY A 183 -10.38 4.79 -7.67
N THR A 184 -9.36 4.52 -8.48
CA THR A 184 -9.51 4.10 -9.87
C THR A 184 -8.75 2.80 -10.10
N TYR A 185 -9.04 2.13 -11.21
CA TYR A 185 -8.33 0.95 -11.66
C TYR A 185 -8.07 1.05 -13.17
N GLY A 186 -6.88 1.56 -13.55
CA GLY A 186 -6.52 1.79 -14.94
C GLY A 186 -5.41 0.86 -15.43
N VAL A 187 -5.74 -0.18 -16.18
CA VAL A 187 -4.75 -1.13 -16.72
C VAL A 187 -3.91 -0.48 -17.82
N ASN A 188 -2.60 -0.71 -17.80
CA ASN A 188 -1.63 -0.19 -18.79
C ASN A 188 -1.57 1.34 -18.90
N ASP A 189 -2.01 2.07 -17.88
CA ASP A 189 -1.94 3.53 -17.84
C ASP A 189 -0.64 3.99 -17.17
N TRP A 190 0.26 4.55 -17.98
CA TRP A 190 1.58 5.04 -17.56
C TRP A 190 1.61 6.52 -17.17
N TYR A 191 0.47 7.22 -17.22
CA TYR A 191 0.45 8.66 -16.97
C TYR A 191 0.66 8.97 -15.48
N PRO A 192 1.76 9.66 -15.09
CA PRO A 192 2.18 9.75 -13.70
C PRO A 192 1.45 10.85 -12.91
N HIS A 193 0.75 11.76 -13.58
CA HIS A 193 0.11 12.89 -12.94
C HIS A 193 -1.37 12.64 -12.65
N PRO A 194 -1.93 13.20 -11.56
CA PRO A 194 -3.36 13.16 -11.31
C PRO A 194 -4.15 13.81 -12.45
N ARG A 195 -5.33 13.26 -12.74
CA ARG A 195 -6.29 13.87 -13.66
C ARG A 195 -7.36 14.59 -12.86
N GLN A 196 -7.65 15.84 -13.22
CA GLN A 196 -8.63 16.65 -12.49
C GLN A 196 -10.03 16.02 -12.49
N SER A 197 -10.49 15.55 -13.65
CA SER A 197 -11.79 14.87 -13.76
C SER A 197 -11.92 13.66 -12.82
N THR A 198 -10.81 12.93 -12.60
CA THR A 198 -10.77 11.81 -11.66
C THR A 198 -10.82 12.27 -10.20
N ILE A 199 -10.26 13.43 -9.86
CA ILE A 199 -10.38 14.00 -8.51
C ILE A 199 -11.86 14.30 -8.22
N ASP A 200 -12.52 15.00 -9.15
CA ASP A 200 -13.91 15.43 -8.99
C ASP A 200 -14.86 14.22 -8.90
N ASP A 201 -14.61 13.19 -9.70
CA ASP A 201 -15.32 11.91 -9.64
C ASP A 201 -15.13 11.19 -8.29
N ILE A 202 -13.89 11.05 -7.80
CA ILE A 202 -13.60 10.41 -6.51
C ILE A 202 -14.33 11.14 -5.38
N ILE A 203 -14.26 12.47 -5.35
CA ILE A 203 -14.91 13.30 -4.33
C ILE A 203 -16.42 13.08 -4.39
N THR A 204 -17.02 13.13 -5.58
CA THR A 204 -18.46 12.94 -5.77
C THR A 204 -18.91 11.57 -5.27
N ARG A 205 -18.21 10.49 -5.67
CA ARG A 205 -18.53 9.13 -5.24
C ARG A 205 -18.35 8.91 -3.74
N CYS A 206 -17.31 9.50 -3.15
CA CYS A 206 -16.99 9.29 -1.74
C CYS A 206 -17.75 10.23 -0.80
N LEU A 207 -18.45 11.25 -1.29
CA LEU A 207 -19.30 12.13 -0.49
C LEU A 207 -20.80 11.84 -0.65
N ASP A 208 -21.19 10.90 -1.50
CA ASP A 208 -22.59 10.52 -1.63
C ASP A 208 -23.14 9.99 -0.29
N ALA A 209 -24.02 10.77 0.33
CA ALA A 209 -24.59 10.52 1.65
C ALA A 209 -25.31 9.17 1.75
N LYS A 210 -25.76 8.60 0.62
CA LYS A 210 -26.39 7.28 0.58
C LYS A 210 -25.43 6.16 0.99
N ARG A 211 -24.12 6.35 0.84
CA ARG A 211 -23.10 5.34 1.18
C ARG A 211 -22.72 5.29 2.66
N PHE A 212 -23.03 6.32 3.45
CA PHE A 212 -22.58 6.37 4.85
C PHE A 212 -23.65 6.01 5.87
N GLY A 213 -24.93 5.88 5.49
CA GLY A 213 -26.02 5.60 6.43
C GLY A 213 -26.19 6.61 7.59
N ARG A 214 -25.33 7.64 7.67
CA ARG A 214 -25.24 8.71 8.68
C ARG A 214 -24.65 9.94 7.99
N GLN A 215 -25.30 11.10 8.17
CA GLN A 215 -24.87 12.38 7.63
C GLN A 215 -23.39 12.65 7.98
N VAL A 216 -22.52 12.63 6.98
CA VAL A 216 -21.20 13.25 7.12
C VAL A 216 -21.44 14.75 7.15
N TYR A 217 -21.35 15.33 8.34
CA TYR A 217 -21.54 16.75 8.58
C TYR A 217 -20.59 17.58 7.70
N ASN A 218 -21.17 18.60 7.12
CA ASN A 218 -20.65 19.42 6.04
C ASN A 218 -19.63 20.44 6.58
N ASP A 219 -18.51 19.99 7.14
CA ASP A 219 -17.46 20.87 7.66
C ASP A 219 -16.11 20.61 6.98
N ARG A 220 -15.86 21.42 5.94
CA ARG A 220 -14.56 21.73 5.33
C ARG A 220 -13.67 20.53 4.97
N VAL A 221 -13.96 19.94 3.81
CA VAL A 221 -13.01 19.06 3.11
C VAL A 221 -11.86 19.90 2.55
N GLY A 222 -10.75 19.99 3.31
CA GLY A 222 -9.46 20.41 2.76
C GLY A 222 -8.90 19.26 1.92
N CYS A 223 -9.04 19.37 0.58
CA CYS A 223 -8.44 18.42 -0.36
C CYS A 223 -6.94 18.74 -0.49
N TRP A 224 -6.08 17.84 -0.04
CA TRP A 224 -4.65 17.91 -0.30
C TRP A 224 -4.31 16.82 -1.32
N THR A 225 -4.02 17.23 -2.55
CA THR A 225 -3.51 16.33 -3.58
C THR A 225 -2.03 16.05 -3.32
N THR A 226 -1.73 14.96 -2.62
CA THR A 226 -0.34 14.47 -2.57
C THR A 226 -0.04 13.68 -3.84
N THR A 227 0.73 14.28 -4.74
CA THR A 227 1.45 13.53 -5.77
C THR A 227 2.63 12.85 -5.10
N SER A 228 2.58 11.54 -4.87
CA SER A 228 3.81 10.79 -4.63
C SER A 228 4.59 10.75 -5.96
N PRO A 229 5.87 11.16 -5.97
CA PRO A 229 6.74 11.03 -7.14
C PRO A 229 7.05 9.55 -7.47
#